data_AF-A0A959HUR9-F1
#
_entry.id   AF-A0A959HUR9-F1
#
_cell.length_a   1.000
_cell.length_b   1.000
_cell.length_c   1.000
_cell.angle_alpha   90.00
_cell.angle_beta   90.00
_cell.angle_gamma   90.00
#
_symmetry.space_group_name_H-M   'P 1'
#
loop_
_entity.id
_entity.type
_entity.pdbx_description
1 polymer ?
#
loop_
_entity_poly.entity_id
_entity_poly.type
_entity_poly.pdbx_seq_one_letter_code
_entity_poly.pdbx_strand_id
1 'polypeptide(L)'
;MEIYHGLGVMSGSSLDGIDFALCRFVYDETNKNPISEWHIIEAETFELSVFWEERLKKAFQASAKELWMAHVTFGKYIGDLANTFLKRT
;
A
#
# COMPACT_ATOMS: atom_id res chain seq x y z
N MET A 1 13.99 18.27 -14.95
CA MET A 1 13.03 17.19 -15.24
C MET A 1 13.57 15.93 -14.59
N GLU A 2 12.90 15.47 -13.54
CA GLU A 2 13.33 14.37 -12.69
C GLU A 2 12.34 13.21 -12.80
N ILE A 3 12.84 11.97 -12.68
CA ILE A 3 12.00 10.77 -12.71
C ILE A 3 11.86 10.25 -11.28
N TYR A 4 10.64 10.14 -10.80
CA TYR A 4 10.32 9.54 -9.51
C TYR A 4 9.58 8.23 -9.70
N HIS A 5 9.89 7.26 -8.84
CA HIS A 5 9.11 6.05 -8.67
C HIS A 5 8.41 6.11 -7.31
N GLY A 6 7.10 5.88 -7.30
CA GLY A 6 6.28 5.83 -6.10
C GLY A 6 5.54 4.50 -6.01
N LEU A 7 5.62 3.84 -4.86
CA LEU A 7 4.80 2.68 -4.55
C LEU A 7 3.53 3.14 -3.83
N GLY A 8 2.40 3.08 -4.51
CA GLY A 8 1.09 3.20 -3.89
C GLY A 8 0.72 1.92 -3.15
N VAL A 9 0.16 2.06 -1.96
CA VAL A 9 -0.34 0.95 -1.13
C VAL A 9 -1.69 1.33 -0.55
N MET A 10 -2.70 0.49 -0.73
CA MET A 10 -4.04 0.74 -0.22
C MET A 10 -4.70 -0.55 0.29
N SER A 11 -5.37 -0.48 1.44
CA SER A 11 -6.24 -1.54 1.94
C SER A 11 -7.62 -0.93 2.21
N GLY A 12 -8.60 -1.33 1.39
CA GLY A 12 -9.97 -0.85 1.48
C GLY A 12 -10.72 -1.36 2.72
N SER A 13 -11.76 -0.65 3.13
CA SER A 13 -12.65 -1.11 4.22
C SER A 13 -13.49 -2.34 3.86
N SER A 14 -13.47 -2.76 2.60
CA SER A 14 -14.01 -4.04 2.09
C SER A 14 -13.25 -5.25 2.63
N LEU A 15 -11.97 -5.08 3.02
CA LEU A 15 -11.09 -6.14 3.52
C LEU A 15 -10.88 -7.31 2.55
N ASP A 16 -11.03 -7.06 1.25
CA ASP A 16 -10.84 -8.00 0.15
C ASP A 16 -9.37 -8.15 -0.25
N GLY A 17 -8.53 -7.15 0.04
CA GLY A 17 -7.11 -7.25 -0.24
C GLY A 17 -6.29 -6.03 0.15
N ILE A 18 -5.05 -6.05 -0.32
CA ILE A 18 -4.10 -4.93 -0.27
C ILE A 18 -3.59 -4.70 -1.69
N ASP A 19 -3.92 -3.54 -2.23
CA ASP A 19 -3.54 -3.10 -3.57
C ASP A 19 -2.16 -2.46 -3.53
N PHE A 20 -1.31 -2.85 -4.48
CA PHE A 20 -0.02 -2.24 -4.75
C PHE A 20 0.02 -1.72 -6.17
N ALA A 21 0.58 -0.52 -6.35
CA ALA A 21 0.82 0.07 -7.67
C ALA A 21 2.18 0.76 -7.69
N LEU A 22 3.11 0.25 -8.50
CA LEU A 22 4.36 0.94 -8.77
C LEU A 22 4.12 1.94 -9.90
N CYS A 23 4.30 3.22 -9.62
CA CYS A 23 4.06 4.29 -10.56
C CYS A 23 5.36 5.06 -10.85
N ARG A 24 5.55 5.44 -12.11
CA ARG A 24 6.59 6.38 -12.54
C ARG A 24 5.98 7.74 -12.80
N PHE A 25 6.63 8.80 -12.32
CA PHE A 25 6.24 10.19 -12.52
C PHE A 25 7.41 10.96 -13.13
N VAL A 26 7.12 11.79 -14.12
CA VAL A 26 8.06 12.81 -14.63
C VAL A 26 7.70 14.13 -13.98
N TYR A 27 8.63 14.64 -13.17
CA TYR A 27 8.47 15.86 -12.39
C TYR A 27 9.30 17.01 -12.98
N ASP A 28 8.68 18.16 -13.14
CA ASP A 28 9.30 19.38 -13.64
C ASP A 28 8.73 20.60 -12.91
N GLU A 29 9.49 21.12 -11.94
CA GLU A 29 9.13 22.26 -11.11
C GLU A 29 8.95 23.58 -11.90
N THR A 30 9.44 23.64 -13.14
CA THR A 30 9.29 24.84 -13.99
C THR A 30 7.90 24.93 -14.62
N ASN A 31 7.15 23.83 -14.63
CA ASN A 31 5.80 23.77 -15.20
C ASN A 31 4.73 24.15 -14.17
N LYS A 32 3.66 24.79 -14.66
CA LYS A 32 2.45 25.08 -13.84
C LYS A 32 1.82 23.80 -13.28
N ASN A 33 1.90 22.69 -14.03
CA ASN A 33 1.60 21.35 -13.53
C ASN A 33 2.92 20.58 -13.40
N PRO A 34 3.41 20.33 -12.18
CA PRO A 34 4.72 19.74 -11.98
C PRO A 34 4.83 18.29 -12.44
N ILE A 35 3.72 17.56 -12.53
CA ILE A 35 3.71 16.20 -13.09
C ILE A 35 3.32 16.31 -14.57
N SER A 36 4.32 16.21 -15.45
CA SER A 36 4.11 16.29 -16.89
C SER A 36 3.67 14.97 -17.51
N GLU A 37 4.05 13.84 -16.89
CA GLU A 37 3.74 12.49 -17.37
C GLU A 37 3.70 11.53 -16.17
N TRP A 38 2.84 10.51 -16.25
CA TRP A 38 2.82 9.41 -15.29
C TRP A 38 2.44 8.09 -15.97
N HIS A 39 2.94 6.98 -15.40
CA HIS A 39 2.66 5.62 -15.84
C HIS A 39 2.52 4.68 -14.64
N ILE A 40 1.54 3.78 -14.67
CA ILE A 40 1.55 2.59 -13.81
C ILE A 40 2.48 1.57 -14.47
N ILE A 41 3.54 1.18 -13.77
CA ILE A 41 4.51 0.18 -14.22
C ILE A 41 3.96 -1.22 -13.98
N GLU A 42 3.46 -1.46 -12.77
CA GLU A 42 2.89 -2.74 -12.34
C GLU A 42 1.85 -2.48 -11.26
N ALA A 43 0.82 -3.33 -11.22
CA ALA A 43 -0.19 -3.29 -10.17
C ALA A 43 -0.71 -4.70 -9.85
N GLU A 44 -0.77 -5.03 -8.56
CA GLU A 44 -1.23 -6.33 -8.07
C GLU A 44 -2.03 -6.14 -6.78
N THR A 45 -3.10 -6.92 -6.62
CA THR A 45 -3.84 -7.02 -5.36
C THR A 45 -3.46 -8.32 -4.67
N PHE A 46 -2.97 -8.22 -3.42
CA PHE A 46 -2.80 -9.39 -2.56
C PHE A 46 -4.06 -9.62 -1.76
N GLU A 47 -4.61 -10.84 -1.82
CA GLU A 47 -5.70 -11.23 -0.93
C GLU A 47 -5.25 -11.08 0.53
N LEU A 48 -6.16 -10.54 1.34
CA LEU A 48 -5.92 -10.40 2.76
C LEU A 48 -5.97 -11.79 3.41
N SER A 49 -4.94 -12.16 4.19
CA SER A 49 -5.00 -13.43 4.92
C SER A 49 -6.22 -13.47 5.86
N VAL A 50 -6.84 -14.64 6.02
CA VAL A 50 -7.99 -14.85 6.94
C VAL A 50 -7.70 -14.30 8.34
N PHE A 51 -6.47 -14.46 8.83
CA PHE A 51 -6.03 -13.89 10.11
C PHE A 51 -6.21 -12.36 10.18
N TRP A 52 -5.77 -11.65 9.15
CA TRP A 52 -5.87 -10.19 9.10
C TRP A 52 -7.30 -9.72 8.85
N GLU A 53 -8.04 -10.42 7.98
CA GLU A 53 -9.44 -10.13 7.71
C GLU A 53 -10.27 -10.19 9.01
N GLU A 54 -10.17 -11.28 9.77
CA GLU A 54 -10.90 -11.45 11.04
C GLU A 54 -10.48 -10.41 12.09
N ARG A 55 -9.18 -10.13 12.17
CA ARG A 55 -8.63 -9.18 13.13
C ARG A 55 -9.08 -7.76 12.86
N LEU A 56 -9.09 -7.33 11.59
CA LEU A 56 -9.54 -6.00 11.19
C LEU A 56 -11.06 -5.87 11.33
N LYS A 57 -11.84 -6.91 10.99
CA LYS A 57 -13.30 -6.94 11.21
C LYS A 57 -13.68 -6.69 12.67
N LYS A 58 -12.89 -7.18 13.63
CA LYS A 58 -13.15 -7.06 15.08
C LYS A 58 -12.39 -5.90 15.74
N ALA A 59 -11.71 -5.05 14.97
CA ALA A 59 -10.86 -3.99 15.53
C ALA A 59 -11.63 -3.01 16.42
N PHE A 60 -12.90 -2.72 16.11
CA PHE A 60 -13.74 -1.84 16.93
C PHE A 60 -14.07 -2.41 18.32
N GLN A 61 -13.88 -3.71 18.54
CA GLN A 61 -14.08 -4.39 19.83
C GLN A 61 -12.76 -4.58 20.59
N ALA A 62 -11.62 -4.28 19.95
CA ALA A 62 -10.31 -4.53 20.49
C ALA A 62 -9.93 -3.51 21.57
N SER A 63 -9.19 -3.96 22.58
CA SER A 63 -8.57 -3.08 23.56
C SER A 63 -7.51 -2.17 22.92
N ALA A 64 -7.16 -1.07 23.58
CA ALA A 64 -6.09 -0.18 23.12
C ALA A 64 -4.76 -0.92 22.88
N LYS A 65 -4.43 -1.90 23.73
CA LYS A 65 -3.24 -2.74 23.58
C LYS A 65 -3.29 -3.59 22.32
N GLU A 66 -4.44 -4.20 22.02
CA GLU A 66 -4.63 -5.04 20.83
C GLU A 66 -4.61 -4.23 19.55
N LEU A 67 -5.19 -3.02 19.55
CA LEU A 67 -5.12 -2.07 18.44
C LEU A 67 -3.69 -1.63 18.17
N TRP A 68 -2.92 -1.30 19.22
CA TRP A 68 -1.52 -0.89 19.05
C TRP A 68 -0.66 -2.03 18.53
N MET A 69 -0.88 -3.25 19.02
CA MET A 69 -0.22 -4.44 18.50
C MET A 69 -0.59 -4.68 17.03
N ALA A 70 -1.88 -4.56 16.69
CA ALA A 70 -2.35 -4.71 15.31
C ALA A 70 -1.74 -3.65 14.38
N HIS A 71 -1.66 -2.39 14.80
CA HIS A 71 -1.02 -1.32 14.02
C HIS A 71 0.41 -1.67 13.64
N VAL A 72 1.23 -2.07 14.61
CA VAL A 72 2.64 -2.41 14.38
C VAL A 72 2.77 -3.67 13.52
N THR A 73 2.00 -4.71 13.81
CA THR A 73 2.10 -5.99 13.10
C THR A 73 1.52 -5.94 11.69
N PHE A 74 0.47 -5.14 11.46
CA PHE A 74 -0.13 -4.95 10.15
C PHE A 74 0.78 -4.12 9.24
N GLY A 75 1.42 -3.08 9.78
CA GLY A 75 2.44 -2.32 9.05
C GLY A 75 3.61 -3.20 8.60
N LYS A 76 4.08 -4.12 9.45
CA LYS A 76 5.11 -5.10 9.08
C LYS A 76 4.62 -6.04 7.97
N TYR A 77 3.42 -6.59 8.10
CA TYR A 77 2.81 -7.44 7.09
C TYR A 77 2.72 -6.75 5.72
N ILE A 78 2.26 -5.49 5.69
CA ILE A 78 2.22 -4.68 4.46
C ILE A 78 3.63 -4.48 3.89
N GLY A 79 4.62 -4.19 4.73
CA GLY A 79 6.01 -4.05 4.29
C GLY A 79 6.59 -5.33 3.68
N ASP A 80 6.26 -6.49 4.25
CA ASP A 80 6.66 -7.79 3.71
C ASP A 80 6.01 -8.06 2.34
N LEU A 81 4.72 -7.75 2.19
CA LEU A 81 4.02 -7.82 0.90
C LEU A 81 4.61 -6.85 -0.12
N ALA A 82 4.90 -5.60 0.28
CA ALA A 82 5.55 -4.60 -0.57
C ALA A 82 6.89 -5.10 -1.12
N ASN A 83 7.74 -5.69 -0.26
CA ASN A 83 9.00 -6.30 -0.67
C ASN A 83 8.78 -7.47 -1.63
N THR A 84 7.73 -8.25 -1.43
CA THR A 84 7.41 -9.40 -2.28
C THR A 84 6.89 -8.95 -3.65
N PHE A 85 6.09 -7.88 -3.70
CA PHE A 85 5.63 -7.23 -4.92
C PHE A 85 6.82 -6.67 -5.71
N LEU A 86 7.64 -5.82 -5.09
CA LEU A 86 8.79 -5.17 -5.75
C LEU A 86 9.86 -6.16 -6.25
N LYS A 87 9.98 -7.35 -5.66
CA LYS A 87 10.90 -8.40 -6.17
C LYS A 87 10.45 -9.05 -7.46
N ARG A 88 9.18 -8.91 -7.83
CA ARG A 88 8.56 -9.46 -9.04
C ARG A 88 8.40 -8.41 -10.15
N THR A 89 8.71 -7.15 -9.86
CA THR A 89 8.61 -6.00 -10.77
C THR A 89 10.00 -5.52 -11.20
#